data_AF-A0A929D1J4-F1
#
_entry.id   AF-A0A929D1J4-F1
#
_cell.length_a   1.000
_cell.length_b   1.000
_cell.length_c   1.000
_cell.angle_alpha   90.00
_cell.angle_beta   90.00
_cell.angle_gamma   90.00
#
_symmetry.space_group_name_H-M   'P 1'
#
loop_
_entity.id
_entity.type
_entity.pdbx_description
1 polymer ?
#
loop_
_entity_poly.entity_id
_entity_poly.type
_entity_poly.pdbx_seq_one_letter_code
_entity_poly.pdbx_strand_id
1 'polypeptide(L)' 'MEVVENLVKTTLGEIEKVLSTKTVVGEPITVEGTTIIPLISVGFGFGAGGGSGKGEAKQKGEGAGGATGGGAWVKP' A
#
# COMPACT_ATOMS: atom_id res chain seq x y z
N MET A 1 -4.25 15.61 24.30
CA MET A 1 -3.05 14.88 23.85
C MET A 1 -3.40 13.49 23.33
N GLU A 2 -4.39 12.78 23.89
CA GLU A 2 -4.86 11.47 23.37
C GLU A 2 -5.30 11.46 21.90
N VAL A 3 -5.97 12.51 21.41
CA VAL A 3 -6.48 12.56 20.02
C VAL A 3 -5.35 12.48 18.99
N VAL A 4 -4.24 13.16 19.26
CA VAL A 4 -3.06 13.15 18.38
C VAL A 4 -2.35 11.79 18.46
N GLU A 5 -2.27 11.22 19.65
CA GLU A 5 -1.68 9.91 19.87
C GLU A 5 -2.45 8.79 19.15
N ASN A 6 -3.78 8.85 19.19
CA ASN A 6 -4.66 7.92 18.48
C ASN A 6 -4.54 8.10 16.96
N LEU A 7 -4.49 9.33 16.46
CA LEU A 7 -4.28 9.61 15.03
C LEU A 7 -2.95 9.08 14.51
N VAL A 8 -1.86 9.27 15.27
CA VAL A 8 -0.53 8.78 14.90
C VAL A 8 -0.50 7.24 14.96
N LYS A 9 -1.07 6.61 16.00
CA LYS A 9 -1.15 5.15 16.10
C LYS A 9 -1.96 4.53 14.97
N THR A 10 -3.12 5.09 14.62
CA THR A 10 -3.94 4.60 13.50
C THR A 10 -3.22 4.78 12.17
N THR A 11 -2.58 5.93 11.94
CA THR A 11 -1.86 6.20 10.69
C THR A 11 -0.66 5.27 10.51
N LEU A 12 0.13 5.07 11.57
CA LEU A 12 1.27 4.14 11.54
C LEU A 12 0.82 2.70 11.33
N GLY A 13 -0.26 2.26 11.99
CA GLY A 13 -0.81 0.92 11.83
C GLY A 13 -1.36 0.65 10.43
N GLU A 14 -1.93 1.66 9.76
CA GLU A 14 -2.36 1.52 8.37
C GLU A 14 -1.18 1.56 7.39
N ILE A 15 -0.13 2.36 7.66
CA ILE A 15 1.11 2.37 6.86
C ILE A 15 1.83 1.01 6.92
N GLU A 16 1.91 0.36 8.09
CA GLU A 16 2.51 -0.99 8.21
C GLU A 16 1.76 -2.02 7.36
N LYS A 17 0.43 -1.93 7.28
CA LYS A 17 -0.39 -2.83 6.45
C LYS A 17 -0.18 -2.56 4.95
N VAL A 18 0.02 -1.30 4.57
CA VAL A 18 0.25 -0.88 3.18
C VAL A 18 1.64 -1.26 2.67
N LEU A 19 2.65 -1.31 3.54
CA LEU A 19 4.04 -1.63 3.17
C LEU A 19 4.41 -3.12 3.37
N SER A 20 3.49 -3.92 3.92
CA SER A 20 3.75 -5.32 4.24
C SER A 20 3.79 -6.20 2.99
N THR A 21 4.98 -6.62 2.57
CA THR A 21 5.17 -7.76 1.64
C THR A 21 5.21 -9.05 2.46
N LYS A 22 4.44 -10.07 2.07
CA LYS A 22 4.44 -11.37 2.74
C LYS A 22 5.04 -12.44 1.84
N THR A 23 6.00 -13.18 2.39
CA THR A 23 6.52 -14.40 1.75
C THR A 23 5.64 -15.57 2.16
N VAL A 24 5.07 -16.26 1.19
CA VAL A 24 4.26 -17.47 1.36
C VAL A 24 5.16 -18.67 1.10
N VAL A 25 5.21 -19.59 2.07
CA VAL A 25 5.83 -20.90 1.91
C VAL A 25 4.76 -21.85 1.42
N GLY A 26 4.93 -22.38 0.22
CA GLY A 26 4.02 -23.37 -0.36
C GLY A 26 4.30 -24.78 0.17
N GLU A 27 3.41 -25.71 -0.17
CA GLU A 27 3.54 -27.11 0.23
C GLU A 27 4.82 -27.74 -0.36
N PRO A 28 5.60 -28.48 0.43
CA PRO A 28 6.79 -29.16 -0.07
C PRO A 28 6.43 -30.22 -1.12
N ILE A 29 7.19 -30.25 -2.22
CA ILE A 29 7.03 -31.21 -3.31
C ILE A 29 8.29 -32.07 -3.36
N THR A 30 8.17 -33.38 -3.17
CA THR A 30 9.31 -34.30 -3.29
C THR A 30 9.35 -34.90 -4.70
N VAL A 31 10.46 -34.72 -5.40
CA VAL A 31 10.72 -35.27 -6.73
C VAL A 31 12.06 -36.00 -6.70
N GLU A 32 12.07 -37.30 -7.03
CA GLU A 32 13.28 -38.13 -7.11
C GLU A 32 14.19 -38.05 -5.86
N GLY A 33 13.58 -37.95 -4.67
CA GLY A 33 14.32 -37.83 -3.40
C GLY A 33 14.80 -36.41 -3.06
N THR A 34 14.53 -35.42 -3.90
CA THR A 34 14.77 -33.99 -3.62
C THR A 34 13.48 -33.31 -3.17
N THR A 35 13.52 -32.57 -2.06
CA THR A 35 12.38 -31.78 -1.58
C THR A 35 12.49 -30.34 -2.07
N ILE A 36 11.50 -29.91 -2.86
CA ILE A 36 11.34 -28.56 -3.38
C ILE A 36 10.37 -27.82 -2.44
N ILE A 37 10.80 -26.66 -1.94
CA ILE A 37 9.94 -25.77 -1.15
C ILE A 37 9.65 -24.53 -2.00
N PRO A 38 8.43 -24.38 -2.54
CA PRO A 38 8.07 -23.21 -3.32
C PRO A 38 7.96 -21.98 -2.42
N LEU A 39 8.64 -20.90 -2.80
CA LEU A 39 8.57 -19.61 -2.12
C LEU A 39 7.93 -18.60 -3.06
N ILE A 40 6.91 -17.89 -2.58
CA ILE A 40 6.20 -16.90 -3.38
C ILE A 40 6.19 -15.59 -2.59
N SER A 41 6.59 -14.49 -3.23
CA SER A 41 6.53 -13.16 -2.62
C SER A 41 5.29 -12.43 -3.11
N VAL A 42 4.41 -12.04 -2.19
CA VAL A 42 3.20 -11.28 -2.49
C VAL A 42 3.33 -9.92 -1.86
N GLY A 43 3.15 -8.88 -2.66
CA GLY A 43 3.19 -7.50 -2.19
C GLY A 43 1.94 -6.74 -2.58
N PHE A 44 1.63 -5.75 -1.76
CA PHE A 44 0.50 -4.84 -1.94
C PHE A 44 1.02 -3.42 -1.82
N GLY A 45 0.46 -2.51 -2.60
CA GLY A 45 0.87 -1.12 -2.61
C GLY A 45 -0.34 -0.23 -2.79
N PHE A 46 -0.41 0.82 -1.98
CA PHE A 46 -1.50 1.78 -1.99
C PHE A 46 -0.92 3.18 -1.98
N GLY A 47 -1.49 4.07 -2.78
CA GLY A 47 -1.06 5.45 -2.93
C GLY A 47 -2.27 6.37 -2.98
N ALA A 48 -2.11 7.55 -2.41
CA ALA A 48 -3.08 8.63 -2.45
C ALA A 48 -2.37 9.94 -2.78
N GLY A 49 -3.03 10.81 -3.53
CA GLY A 49 -2.50 12.11 -3.90
C GLY A 49 -3.63 13.10 -4.17
N GLY A 50 -3.44 14.35 -3.78
CA GLY A 50 -4.43 15.40 -4.00
C GLY A 50 -3.78 16.76 -4.14
N GLY A 51 -4.48 17.68 -4.79
CA GLY A 51 -4.03 19.04 -5.04
C GLY A 51 -5.20 19.99 -5.14
N SER A 52 -4.95 21.24 -4.74
CA SER A 52 -5.91 22.34 -4.86
C SER A 52 -5.25 23.53 -5.54
N GLY A 53 -6.01 24.27 -6.34
CA GLY A 53 -5.56 25.46 -7.05
C GLY A 53 -6.55 26.62 -6.93
N LYS A 54 -5.99 27.83 -6.93
CA LYS A 54 -6.74 29.09 -6.97
C LYS A 54 -6.33 29.88 -8.22
N GLY A 55 -7.32 30.34 -8.99
CA GLY A 55 -7.09 31.22 -10.13
C GLY A 55 -6.71 32.63 -9.70
N GLU A 56 -5.80 33.28 -10.44
CA GLU A 56 -5.42 34.67 -10.20
C GLU A 56 -6.53 35.66 -10.62
N ALA A 57 -6.46 36.87 -10.06
CA ALA A 57 -7.51 37.87 -9.82
C ALA A 57 -8.51 38.22 -10.94
N LYS A 58 -8.37 37.74 -12.18
CA LYS A 58 -9.35 37.89 -13.26
C LYS A 58 -10.24 36.66 -13.49
N GLN A 59 -9.85 35.47 -13.01
CA GLN A 59 -10.69 34.28 -13.03
C GLN A 59 -10.86 33.75 -11.60
N LYS A 60 -12.06 33.97 -11.04
CA LYS A 60 -12.43 33.56 -9.68
C LYS A 60 -12.81 32.07 -9.63
N GLY A 61 -11.88 31.21 -10.06
CA GLY A 61 -12.03 29.76 -10.07
C GLY A 61 -11.24 29.12 -8.93
N GLU A 62 -11.89 28.25 -8.16
CA GLU A 62 -11.24 27.38 -7.18
C GLU A 62 -11.49 25.93 -7.60
N GLY A 63 -10.47 25.08 -7.50
CA GLY A 63 -10.59 23.67 -7.85
C GLY A 63 -9.75 22.82 -6.91
N ALA A 64 -10.28 21.66 -6.54
CA ALA A 64 -9.55 20.63 -5.81
C ALA A 64 -9.80 19.28 -6.48
N GLY A 65 -8.78 18.44 -6.49
CA GLY A 65 -8.84 17.08 -7.02
C GLY A 65 -8.01 16.15 -6.15
N GLY A 66 -8.48 14.92 -6.01
CA GLY A 66 -7.79 13.86 -5.30
C GLY A 66 -7.95 12.54 -6.04
N ALA A 67 -6.95 11.68 -5.91
CA ALA A 67 -6.97 10.32 -6.42
C ALA A 67 -6.36 9.38 -5.38
N THR A 68 -6.92 8.18 -5.31
CA THR A 68 -6.33 7.05 -4.59
C THR A 68 -6.27 5.86 -5.52
N GLY A 69 -5.33 4.96 -5.27
CA GLY A 69 -5.17 3.75 -6.05
C GLY A 69 -4.37 2.72 -5.27
N GLY A 70 -4.64 1.45 -5.57
CA GLY A 70 -3.89 0.35 -4.99
C GLY A 70 -3.78 -0.81 -5.96
N GLY A 71 -2.78 -1.65 -5.72
CA GLY A 71 -2.51 -2.84 -6.53
C GLY A 71 -1.79 -3.90 -5.72
N ALA A 72 -1.86 -5.13 -6.23
CA ALA A 72 -1.12 -6.27 -5.70
C ALA A 72 -0.19 -6.83 -6.79
N TRP A 73 0.94 -7.39 -6.39
CA TRP A 73 1.83 -8.12 -7.27
C TRP A 73 2.23 -9.46 -6.64
N VAL A 74 2.52 -10.41 -7.51
CA VAL A 74 3.01 -11.73 -7.15
C VAL A 74 4.32 -11.94 -7.88
N LYS A 75 5.37 -12.27 -7.12
CA LYS A 75 6.64 -12.72 -7.65
C LYS A 75 6.81 -14.21 -7.31
N PRO A 76 6.81 -15.09 -8.32
CA PRO A 76 7.25 -16.47 -8.14
C PRO A 76 8.78 -16.56 -7.96
#